data_AF-A0A947A2U0-F1
#
_entry.id   AF-A0A947A2U0-F1
#
_cell.length_a   1.000
_cell.length_b   1.000
_cell.length_c   1.000
_cell.angle_alpha   90.00
_cell.angle_beta   90.00
_cell.angle_gamma   90.00
#
_symmetry.space_group_name_H-M   'P 1'
#
loop_
_entity.id
_entity.type
_entity.pdbx_description
1 polymer ?
#
loop_
_entity_poly.entity_id
_entity_poly.type
_entity_poly.pdbx_seq_one_letter_code
_entity_poly.pdbx_strand_id
1 'polypeptide(L)' 'YSDFNLQTRSKTLQQFISSHSDILKEARSLLYQEELNNSVRLLGISLSNLNTEQDLQKEEETVSVQLQFEF' A
#
# COMPACT_ATOMS: atom_id res chain seq x y z
N TYR A 1 -14.75 -1.42 13.75
CA TYR A 1 -16.12 -1.96 13.97
C TYR A 1 -16.93 -0.96 14.80
N SER A 2 -18.22 -1.20 15.05
CA SER A 2 -19.07 -0.33 15.90
C SER A 2 -18.48 -0.09 17.30
N ASP A 3 -17.74 -1.06 17.80
CA ASP A 3 -16.96 -1.07 19.05
C ASP A 3 -15.56 -0.42 18.93
N PHE A 4 -15.26 0.24 17.81
CA PHE A 4 -13.96 0.87 17.50
C PHE A 4 -12.76 -0.09 17.39
N ASN A 5 -12.96 -1.40 17.39
CA ASN A 5 -11.87 -2.35 17.14
C ASN A 5 -11.41 -2.28 15.68
N LEU A 6 -10.09 -2.40 15.47
CA LEU A 6 -9.44 -2.44 14.16
C LEU A 6 -8.89 -3.85 13.88
N GLN A 7 -9.15 -4.35 12.68
CA GLN A 7 -8.61 -5.63 12.20
C GLN A 7 -7.93 -5.39 10.86
N THR A 8 -6.71 -5.92 10.73
CA THR A 8 -5.92 -5.85 9.50
C THR A 8 -5.58 -7.26 9.04
N ARG A 9 -5.71 -7.52 7.74
CA ARG A 9 -5.32 -8.75 7.09
C ARG A 9 -4.49 -8.39 5.85
N SER A 10 -3.39 -9.10 5.63
CA SER A 10 -2.50 -8.87 4.50
C SER A 10 -2.10 -10.20 3.87
N LYS A 11 -1.81 -10.18 2.57
CA LYS A 11 -1.35 -11.33 1.80
C LYS A 11 -0.38 -10.87 0.73
N THR A 12 0.75 -11.57 0.65
CA THR A 12 1.75 -11.35 -0.41
C THR A 12 1.49 -12.31 -1.55
N LEU A 13 1.50 -11.79 -2.78
CA LEU A 13 1.34 -12.58 -4.01
C LEU A 13 2.71 -12.84 -4.64
N GLN A 14 2.82 -13.92 -5.42
CA GLN A 14 4.05 -14.25 -6.13
C GLN A 14 4.32 -13.35 -7.34
N GLN A 15 3.28 -12.67 -7.84
CA GLN A 15 3.34 -11.77 -8.99
C GLN A 15 2.74 -10.41 -8.62
N PHE A 16 3.28 -9.34 -9.18
CA PHE A 16 2.70 -8.00 -9.03
C PHE A 16 1.38 -7.91 -9.79
N ILE A 17 0.37 -7.33 -9.16
CA ILE A 17 -0.94 -7.07 -9.77
C ILE A 17 -1.17 -5.56 -9.84
N SER A 18 -1.82 -5.11 -10.93
CA SER A 18 -2.11 -3.68 -11.16
C SER A 18 -3.55 -3.43 -11.60
N SER A 19 -4.23 -4.44 -12.14
CA SER A 19 -5.63 -4.30 -12.53
C SER A 19 -6.52 -4.09 -11.31
N HIS A 20 -7.45 -3.15 -11.42
CA HIS A 20 -8.48 -2.90 -10.41
C HIS A 20 -9.28 -4.17 -10.09
N SER A 21 -9.56 -5.03 -11.09
CA SER A 21 -10.28 -6.28 -10.88
C SER A 21 -9.55 -7.24 -9.94
N ASP A 22 -8.24 -7.34 -10.10
CA ASP A 22 -7.40 -8.32 -9.41
C ASP A 22 -7.18 -7.86 -7.97
N ILE A 23 -6.92 -6.56 -7.78
CA ILE A 23 -6.80 -5.95 -6.45
C ILE A 23 -8.10 -6.12 -5.67
N LEU A 24 -9.26 -5.84 -6.28
CA LEU A 24 -10.55 -6.02 -5.62
C LEU A 24 -10.87 -7.49 -5.31
N LYS A 25 -10.45 -8.43 -6.17
CA LYS A 25 -10.62 -9.86 -5.94
C LYS A 25 -9.86 -10.29 -4.70
N GLU A 26 -8.58 -9.95 -4.60
CA GLU A 26 -7.76 -10.32 -3.44
C GLU A 26 -8.21 -9.57 -2.17
N ALA A 27 -8.59 -8.29 -2.27
CA ALA A 27 -9.14 -7.54 -1.14
C ALA A 27 -10.45 -8.17 -0.62
N ARG A 28 -11.35 -8.61 -1.52
CA ARG A 28 -12.56 -9.35 -1.11
C ARG A 28 -12.24 -10.70 -0.49
N SER A 29 -11.27 -11.43 -1.03
CA SER A 29 -10.83 -12.69 -0.46
C SER A 29 -10.30 -12.50 0.97
N LEU A 30 -9.60 -11.41 1.25
CA LEU A 30 -9.13 -11.06 2.59
C LEU A 30 -10.28 -10.63 3.52
N LEU A 31 -11.24 -9.85 3.01
CA LEU A 31 -12.38 -9.38 3.78
C LEU A 31 -13.27 -10.53 4.26
N TYR A 32 -13.48 -11.54 3.41
CA TYR A 32 -14.33 -12.70 3.72
C TYR A 32 -13.57 -13.90 4.29
N GLN A 33 -12.30 -13.72 4.66
CA GLN A 33 -11.55 -14.77 5.36
C GLN A 33 -12.13 -15.04 6.76
N GLU A 34 -12.76 -14.04 7.37
CA GLU A 34 -13.45 -14.12 8.65
C GLU A 34 -14.86 -13.53 8.53
N GLU A 35 -15.79 -14.01 9.36
CA GLU A 35 -17.16 -13.49 9.39
C GLU A 35 -17.21 -12.10 10.05
N LEU A 36 -17.96 -11.18 9.44
CA LEU A 36 -18.18 -9.84 9.96
C LEU A 36 -19.24 -9.86 11.07
N ASN A 37 -18.80 -10.09 12.30
CA ASN A 37 -19.70 -10.22 13.46
C ASN A 37 -20.39 -8.90 13.87
N ASN A 38 -19.89 -7.75 13.41
CA ASN A 38 -20.39 -6.42 13.74
C ASN A 38 -20.38 -5.51 12.51
N SER A 39 -21.21 -4.46 12.53
CA SER A 39 -21.23 -3.46 11.47
C SER A 39 -19.86 -2.79 11.30
N VAL A 40 -19.39 -2.73 10.05
CA VAL A 40 -18.12 -2.12 9.70
C VAL A 40 -18.31 -0.62 9.48
N ARG A 41 -17.51 0.19 10.17
CA ARG A 41 -17.52 1.66 10.03
C ARG A 41 -16.51 2.16 9.00
N LEU A 42 -15.37 1.51 8.91
CA LEU A 42 -14.23 1.92 8.11
C LEU A 42 -13.68 0.71 7.37
N LEU A 43 -13.47 0.86 6.06
CA LEU A 43 -12.74 -0.07 5.22
C LEU A 43 -11.65 0.70 4.49
N GLY A 44 -10.44 0.17 4.53
CA GLY A 44 -9.29 0.73 3.83
C GLY A 44 -8.51 -0.40 3.16
N ILE A 45 -8.00 -0.14 1.96
CA ILE A 45 -7.10 -1.04 1.25
C ILE A 45 -5.73 -0.37 1.26
N SER A 46 -4.72 -1.07 1.76
CA SER A 46 -3.32 -0.65 1.73
C SER A 46 -2.56 -1.56 0.78
N LEU A 47 -1.76 -0.96 -0.11
CA LEU A 47 -0.89 -1.67 -1.04
C LEU A 47 0.56 -1.44 -0.61
N SER A 48 1.34 -2.50 -0.57
CA SER A 48 2.77 -2.48 -0.24
C SER A 48 3.56 -3.30 -1.25
N ASN A 49 4.90 -3.24 -1.19
CA ASN A 49 5.80 -3.97 -2.08
C ASN A 49 5.47 -3.65 -3.55
N LEU A 50 5.58 -2.37 -3.92
CA LEU A 50 5.36 -1.93 -5.30
C LEU A 50 6.62 -2.17 -6.14
N ASN A 51 6.44 -2.45 -7.43
CA ASN A 51 7.55 -2.67 -8.36
C ASN A 51 8.20 -1.34 -8.78
N THR A 52 8.85 -0.64 -7.84
CA THR A 52 9.49 0.67 -8.06
C THR A 52 11.02 0.59 -8.04
N GLU A 53 11.60 -0.60 -7.91
CA GLU A 53 13.07 -0.78 -7.78
C GLU A 53 13.85 -0.55 -9.09
N GLN A 54 13.17 -0.55 -10.25
CA GLN A 54 13.82 -0.31 -11.54
C GLN A 54 14.25 1.16 -11.73
N ASP A 55 13.61 2.11 -11.05
CA ASP A 55 13.94 3.54 -11.16
C ASP A 55 15.12 3.96 -10.26
N LEU A 56 15.47 3.16 -9.25
CA LEU A 56 16.57 3.44 -8.31
C LEU A 56 17.97 3.15 -8.89
N GLN A 57 18.05 2.55 -10.09
CA GLN A 57 19.31 2.29 -10.78
C GLN A 57 19.80 3.48 -11.63
N LYS A 58 18.98 4.54 -11.78
CA LYS A 58 19.50 5.83 -12.21
C LYS A 58 20.14 6.46 -10.98
N GLU A 59 21.45 6.37 -10.91
CA GLU A 59 22.30 7.08 -9.94
C GLU A 59 21.68 8.45 -9.65
N GLU A 60 21.14 8.62 -8.45
CA GLU A 60 20.82 9.94 -7.95
C GLU A 60 22.17 10.65 -7.80
N GLU A 61 22.59 11.36 -8.85
CA GLU A 61 23.62 12.38 -8.73
C GLU A 61 23.12 13.36 -7.67
N THR A 62 23.59 13.17 -6.43
CA THR A 62 23.23 14.03 -5.31
C THR A 62 23.83 15.40 -5.57
N VAL A 63 23.10 16.27 -6.27
CA VAL A 63 23.55 17.64 -6.55
C VAL A 63 23.46 18.43 -5.25
N SER A 64 24.59 18.61 -4.58
CA SER A 64 24.75 19.49 -3.43
C SER A 64 24.95 20.94 -3.90
N VAL A 65 23.86 21.70 -4.02
CA VAL A 65 23.97 23.14 -4.29
C VAL A 65 24.07 23.89 -2.95
N GLN A 66 25.22 24.50 -2.70
CA GLN A 66 25.41 25.44 -1.60
C GLN A 66 25.08 26.85 -2.10
N LEU A 67 23.96 27.41 -1.63
CA LEU A 67 23.60 28.79 -1.92
C LEU A 67 24.50 29.73 -1.12
N GLN A 68 25.27 30.56 -1.83
CA GLN A 68 26.02 31.66 -1.26
C GLN A 68 25.20 32.94 -1.40
N PHE A 69 24.97 33.62 -0.28
CA PHE A 69 24.43 34.99 -0.30
C PHE A 69 25.59 35.97 -0.42
N GLU A 70 25.51 36.88 -1.39
CA GLU A 70 26.36 38.08 -1.41
C GLU A 70 25.83 39.03 -0.34
N PHE A 71 26.62 39.23 0.72
CA PHE A 71 26.46 40.35 1.62
C PHE A 71 27.72 41.23 1.54
#